data_AF-A0AAU1X7U4-F1
#
_entry.id   AF-A0AAU1X7U4-F1
#
_cell.length_a   1.000
_cell.length_b   1.000
_cell.length_c   1.000
_cell.angle_alpha   90.00
_cell.angle_beta   90.00
_cell.angle_gamma   90.00
#
_symmetry.space_group_name_H-M   'P 1'
#
loop_
_entity.id
_entity.type
_entity.pdbx_description
1 polymer ?
#
loop_
_entity_poly.entity_id
_entity_poly.type
_entity_poly.pdbx_seq_one_letter_code
_entity_poly.pdbx_strand_id
1 'polypeptide(L)'
;MRTHHTAALAATAATLLALTACNPQTTETNKPAAPSTPVPAAPAPASSAPTAAKTATLPNFVDKGLQTAQDEAQAAGFAILKSHDALGRDRLQALDRNWKVCSQTPTAGANVDTGTTVDFGAVKLEESCPAADAPAPKPAGSTMPDFAGQGMKAVRGALPSNASITVKDALQSRMVLQESNWKVCSQDPKPGTALTGLPVSFKVVKTEESCP
;
A
#
# COMPACT_ATOMS: atom_id res chain seq x y z
N MET A 1 -13.50 31.93 -56.10
CA MET A 1 -14.68 32.83 -56.02
C MET A 1 -15.92 31.99 -55.74
N ARG A 2 -16.45 32.08 -54.50
CA ARG A 2 -17.85 31.96 -54.07
C ARG A 2 -17.86 31.77 -52.55
N THR A 3 -17.74 32.92 -51.90
CA THR A 3 -18.13 33.23 -50.52
C THR A 3 -19.65 33.20 -50.37
N HIS A 4 -20.17 32.74 -49.22
CA HIS A 4 -21.35 33.27 -48.48
C HIS A 4 -21.35 32.61 -47.07
N HIS A 5 -21.05 33.35 -45.99
CA HIS A 5 -21.96 34.06 -45.06
C HIS A 5 -22.54 33.15 -43.95
N THR A 6 -21.94 33.15 -42.74
CA THR A 6 -22.34 33.90 -41.51
C THR A 6 -23.60 33.38 -40.81
N ALA A 7 -23.45 32.89 -39.57
CA ALA A 7 -24.30 33.25 -38.43
C ALA A 7 -23.64 32.81 -37.11
N ALA A 8 -23.58 33.76 -36.17
CA ALA A 8 -23.01 33.66 -34.83
C ALA A 8 -24.08 33.35 -33.77
N LEU A 9 -23.66 32.88 -32.58
CA LEU A 9 -24.27 33.07 -31.24
C LEU A 9 -23.38 32.31 -30.22
N ALA A 10 -22.43 32.95 -29.54
CA ALA A 10 -22.56 33.72 -28.29
C ALA A 10 -22.92 32.86 -27.06
N ALA A 11 -21.92 32.59 -26.21
CA ALA A 11 -22.10 32.17 -24.82
C ALA A 11 -21.08 32.89 -23.92
N THR A 12 -21.54 34.00 -23.33
CA THR A 12 -21.08 34.65 -22.09
C THR A 12 -21.27 33.69 -20.89
N ALA A 13 -20.57 33.70 -19.76
CA ALA A 13 -19.49 34.49 -19.17
C ALA A 13 -18.91 33.63 -18.02
N ALA A 14 -17.60 33.70 -17.76
CA ALA A 14 -16.99 33.11 -16.56
C ALA A 14 -16.52 34.24 -15.64
N THR A 15 -17.19 34.38 -14.50
CA THR A 15 -16.91 35.36 -13.45
C THR A 15 -15.66 34.99 -12.66
N LEU A 16 -14.78 35.98 -12.49
CA LEU A 16 -13.58 35.95 -11.67
C LEU A 16 -13.93 35.98 -10.17
N LEU A 17 -13.43 35.04 -9.38
CA LEU A 17 -13.32 35.18 -7.93
C LEU A 17 -11.86 35.45 -7.57
N ALA A 18 -11.59 36.68 -7.13
CA ALA A 18 -10.32 37.06 -6.52
C ALA A 18 -10.31 36.63 -5.05
N LEU A 19 -9.35 35.78 -4.65
CA LEU A 19 -9.05 35.52 -3.25
C LEU A 19 -8.17 36.66 -2.73
N THR A 20 -8.70 37.45 -1.81
CA THR A 20 -7.95 38.46 -1.06
C THR A 20 -7.11 37.78 0.03
N ALA A 21 -5.79 37.88 -0.11
CA ALA A 21 -4.83 37.55 0.94
C ALA A 21 -4.66 38.76 1.87
N CYS A 22 -4.84 38.57 3.17
CA CYS A 22 -4.34 39.47 4.21
C CYS A 22 -3.66 38.65 5.31
N ASN A 23 -2.35 38.84 5.45
CA ASN A 23 -1.54 38.51 6.61
C ASN A 23 -0.95 39.84 7.12
N PRO A 24 -0.27 39.86 8.27
CA PRO A 24 -0.74 39.94 9.65
C PRO A 24 -0.58 41.37 10.20
N GLN A 25 -1.16 41.70 11.37
CA GLN A 25 -0.63 42.80 12.17
C GLN A 25 -0.74 42.53 13.67
N THR A 26 0.44 42.32 14.24
CA THR A 26 0.83 42.62 15.61
C THR A 26 0.34 44.01 16.03
N THR A 27 -0.17 44.11 17.26
CA THR A 27 -0.10 45.37 18.00
C THR A 27 0.06 45.05 19.48
N GLU A 28 1.20 45.46 20.01
CA GLU A 28 1.54 45.50 21.41
C GLU A 28 0.54 46.39 22.18
N THR A 29 0.27 46.05 23.44
CA THR A 29 -0.12 47.07 24.41
C THR A 29 0.44 46.71 25.77
N ASN A 30 1.40 47.52 26.18
CA ASN A 30 2.10 47.51 27.45
C ASN A 30 1.12 47.79 28.61
N LYS A 31 1.09 46.95 29.66
CA LYS A 31 0.34 47.20 30.91
C LYS A 31 1.18 46.81 32.15
N PRO A 32 1.17 47.58 33.24
CA PRO A 32 2.19 47.51 34.31
C PRO A 32 2.20 46.21 35.13
N ALA A 33 3.39 45.80 35.56
CA ALA A 33 3.62 44.66 36.43
C ALA A 33 3.02 44.87 37.83
N ALA A 34 2.12 43.97 38.22
CA ALA A 34 1.56 43.85 39.57
C ALA A 34 2.36 42.83 40.41
N PRO A 35 2.29 42.86 41.75
CA PRO A 35 3.12 42.05 42.64
C PRO A 35 2.82 40.55 42.53
N SER A 36 3.86 39.72 42.58
CA SER A 36 3.77 38.26 42.48
C SER A 36 3.17 37.62 43.74
N THR A 37 1.94 37.13 43.63
CA THR A 37 1.35 36.15 44.56
C THR A 37 1.91 34.75 44.25
N PRO A 38 2.10 33.85 45.25
CA PRO A 38 2.57 32.50 44.98
C PRO A 38 1.48 31.70 44.25
N VAL A 39 1.82 31.13 43.09
CA VAL A 39 0.93 30.26 42.31
C VAL A 39 0.84 28.89 43.01
N PRO A 40 -0.36 28.33 43.26
CA PRO A 40 -0.49 26.96 43.74
C PRO A 40 0.08 25.98 42.71
N ALA A 41 0.87 25.00 43.16
CA ALA A 41 1.44 23.98 42.29
C ALA A 41 0.33 23.26 41.50
N ALA A 42 0.47 23.23 40.18
CA ALA A 42 -0.40 22.47 39.30
C ALA A 42 -0.32 20.97 39.66
N PRO A 43 -1.45 20.25 39.75
CA PRO A 43 -1.43 18.82 39.99
C PRO A 43 -0.66 18.12 38.86
N ALA A 44 0.25 17.22 39.24
CA ALA A 44 1.00 16.41 38.29
C ALA A 44 0.03 15.66 37.36
N PRO A 45 0.36 15.48 36.06
CA PRO A 45 -0.46 14.70 35.15
C PRO A 45 -0.61 13.29 35.71
N ALA A 46 -1.86 12.85 35.91
CA ALA A 46 -2.15 11.48 36.27
C ALA A 46 -1.57 10.57 35.20
N SER A 47 -0.64 9.71 35.61
CA SER A 47 -0.13 8.63 34.76
C SER A 47 -1.30 7.74 34.40
N SER A 48 -1.72 7.75 33.14
CA SER A 48 -2.72 6.83 32.60
C SER A 48 -2.27 5.40 32.91
N ALA A 49 -3.01 4.70 33.77
CA ALA A 49 -2.79 3.28 33.95
C ALA A 49 -2.92 2.58 32.58
N PRO A 50 -2.11 1.56 32.26
CA PRO A 50 -2.28 0.82 31.02
C PRO A 50 -3.70 0.27 30.98
N THR A 51 -4.48 0.63 29.96
CA THR A 51 -5.75 -0.07 29.70
C THR A 51 -5.42 -1.54 29.53
N ALA A 52 -6.02 -2.40 30.35
CA ALA A 52 -5.82 -3.83 30.23
C ALA A 52 -6.11 -4.25 28.78
N ALA A 53 -5.11 -4.89 28.16
CA ALA A 53 -5.22 -5.46 26.83
C ALA A 53 -6.43 -6.41 26.79
N LYS A 54 -7.39 -6.13 25.91
CA LYS A 54 -8.50 -7.05 25.65
C LYS A 54 -7.95 -8.18 24.78
N THR A 55 -8.08 -9.41 25.24
CA THR A 55 -7.66 -10.59 24.47
C THR A 55 -8.87 -11.40 24.03
N ALA A 56 -8.73 -12.07 22.89
CA ALA A 56 -9.74 -12.97 22.33
C ALA A 56 -9.05 -14.18 21.68
N THR A 57 -9.76 -15.31 21.60
CA THR A 57 -9.29 -16.47 20.84
C THR A 57 -9.48 -16.19 19.35
N LEU A 58 -8.39 -16.28 18.57
CA LEU A 58 -8.43 -16.03 17.14
C LEU A 58 -9.06 -17.21 16.40
N PRO A 59 -10.17 -17.02 15.66
CA PRO A 59 -10.78 -18.10 14.87
C PRO A 59 -9.86 -18.63 13.76
N ASN A 60 -10.20 -19.80 13.22
CA ASN A 60 -9.58 -20.32 12.00
C ASN A 60 -10.33 -19.80 10.76
N PHE A 61 -9.60 -19.10 9.90
CA PHE A 61 -10.11 -18.46 8.70
C PHE A 61 -9.65 -19.12 7.40
N VAL A 62 -8.74 -20.10 7.48
CA VAL A 62 -8.26 -20.83 6.29
C VAL A 62 -9.45 -21.46 5.55
N ASP A 63 -9.40 -21.43 4.22
CA ASP A 63 -10.43 -21.88 3.27
C ASP A 63 -11.73 -21.05 3.24
N LYS A 64 -11.86 -20.01 4.08
CA LYS A 64 -12.98 -19.07 3.99
C LYS A 64 -12.77 -18.03 2.88
N GLY A 65 -13.86 -17.42 2.43
CA GLY A 65 -13.80 -16.20 1.62
C GLY A 65 -13.21 -15.03 2.44
N LEU A 66 -12.43 -14.15 1.81
CA LEU A 66 -11.70 -13.09 2.52
C LEU A 66 -12.64 -12.11 3.25
N GLN A 67 -13.76 -11.71 2.61
CA GLN A 67 -14.78 -10.88 3.27
C GLN A 67 -15.33 -11.55 4.53
N THR A 68 -15.69 -12.83 4.44
CA THR A 68 -16.23 -13.60 5.56
C THR A 68 -15.21 -13.71 6.69
N ALA A 69 -13.94 -13.94 6.37
CA ALA A 69 -12.87 -13.98 7.36
C ALA A 69 -12.70 -12.63 8.08
N GLN A 70 -12.74 -11.52 7.35
CA GLN A 70 -12.65 -10.18 7.93
C GLN A 70 -13.86 -9.87 8.84
N ASP A 71 -15.07 -10.17 8.38
CA ASP A 71 -16.30 -9.95 9.15
C ASP A 71 -16.29 -10.77 10.46
N GLU A 72 -15.89 -12.05 10.39
CA GLU A 72 -15.78 -12.92 11.56
C GLU A 72 -14.65 -12.47 12.52
N ALA A 73 -13.51 -12.00 12.00
CA ALA A 73 -12.43 -11.46 12.82
C ALA A 73 -12.86 -10.19 13.56
N GLN A 74 -13.57 -9.29 12.89
CA GLN A 74 -14.14 -8.09 13.51
C GLN A 74 -15.20 -8.44 14.56
N ALA A 75 -16.08 -9.41 14.27
CA ALA A 75 -17.07 -9.89 15.23
C ALA A 75 -16.42 -10.52 16.48
N ALA A 76 -15.23 -11.13 16.33
CA ALA A 76 -14.41 -11.64 17.43
C ALA A 76 -13.62 -10.54 18.17
N GLY A 77 -13.69 -9.28 17.72
CA GLY A 77 -13.09 -8.12 18.36
C GLY A 77 -11.76 -7.65 17.73
N PHE A 78 -11.24 -8.34 16.71
CA PHE A 78 -10.00 -7.94 16.04
C PHE A 78 -10.26 -6.79 15.06
N ALA A 79 -9.76 -5.61 15.37
CA ALA A 79 -10.05 -4.39 14.61
C ALA A 79 -9.02 -4.08 13.52
N ILE A 80 -7.78 -4.56 13.67
CA ILE A 80 -6.69 -4.26 12.73
C ILE A 80 -6.50 -5.46 11.80
N LEU A 81 -7.06 -5.37 10.60
CA LEU A 81 -7.00 -6.42 9.60
C LEU A 81 -6.14 -6.00 8.41
N LYS A 82 -5.32 -6.92 7.94
CA LYS A 82 -4.57 -6.81 6.69
C LYS A 82 -4.79 -8.04 5.84
N SER A 83 -4.56 -7.89 4.55
CA SER A 83 -4.55 -9.01 3.63
C SER A 83 -3.55 -8.74 2.52
N HIS A 84 -2.98 -9.84 2.00
CA HIS A 84 -2.00 -9.78 0.93
C HIS A 84 -2.20 -10.95 -0.04
N ASP A 85 -1.63 -10.81 -1.23
CA ASP A 85 -1.66 -11.85 -2.25
C ASP A 85 -0.63 -12.93 -1.92
N ALA A 86 -1.09 -14.10 -1.48
CA ALA A 86 -0.24 -15.22 -1.06
C ALA A 86 0.67 -15.74 -2.19
N LEU A 87 0.36 -15.45 -3.46
CA LEU A 87 1.23 -15.80 -4.59
C LEU A 87 2.34 -14.76 -4.85
N GLY A 88 2.44 -13.70 -4.07
CA GLY A 88 3.52 -12.70 -4.17
C GLY A 88 3.44 -11.84 -5.43
N ARG A 89 2.27 -11.78 -6.08
CA ARG A 89 2.05 -10.98 -7.30
C ARG A 89 1.60 -9.55 -7.00
N ASP A 90 1.43 -9.23 -5.72
CA ASP A 90 0.97 -7.93 -5.21
C ASP A 90 -0.33 -7.43 -5.88
N ARG A 91 -1.26 -8.34 -6.18
CA ARG A 91 -2.55 -7.95 -6.75
C ARG A 91 -3.40 -7.23 -5.70
N LEU A 92 -4.11 -6.18 -6.14
CA LEU A 92 -5.04 -5.46 -5.27
C LEU A 92 -6.29 -6.31 -5.03
N GLN A 93 -6.64 -6.48 -3.76
CA GLN A 93 -7.84 -7.18 -3.31
C GLN A 93 -9.05 -6.25 -3.31
N ALA A 94 -9.33 -5.57 -4.43
CA ALA A 94 -10.39 -4.55 -4.49
C ALA A 94 -11.81 -5.09 -4.28
N LEU A 95 -12.02 -6.40 -4.47
CA LEU A 95 -13.28 -7.09 -4.20
C LEU A 95 -12.96 -8.37 -3.42
N ASP A 96 -12.97 -8.29 -2.10
CA ASP A 96 -12.56 -9.37 -1.18
C ASP A 96 -13.36 -10.66 -1.38
N ARG A 97 -14.61 -10.54 -1.82
CA ARG A 97 -15.46 -11.69 -2.18
C ARG A 97 -14.91 -12.55 -3.34
N ASN A 98 -13.96 -12.04 -4.11
CA ASN A 98 -13.27 -12.79 -5.16
C ASN A 98 -11.96 -13.45 -4.68
N TRP A 99 -11.77 -13.56 -3.36
CA TRP A 99 -10.57 -14.10 -2.74
C TRP A 99 -10.93 -15.09 -1.64
N LYS A 100 -10.03 -16.06 -1.42
CA LYS A 100 -10.08 -17.01 -0.31
C LYS A 100 -8.79 -16.97 0.48
N VAL A 101 -8.92 -17.20 1.79
CA VAL A 101 -7.80 -17.20 2.74
C VAL A 101 -7.08 -18.54 2.68
N CYS A 102 -5.76 -18.50 2.54
CA CYS A 102 -4.86 -19.65 2.52
C CYS A 102 -4.03 -19.74 3.79
N SER A 103 -3.70 -18.59 4.38
CA SER A 103 -2.91 -18.48 5.60
C SER A 103 -3.44 -17.34 6.46
N GLN A 104 -3.14 -17.39 7.75
CA GLN A 104 -3.41 -16.29 8.67
C GLN A 104 -2.25 -16.15 9.65
N THR A 105 -1.99 -14.90 10.05
CA THR A 105 -1.09 -14.56 11.15
C THR A 105 -1.79 -13.56 12.07
N PRO A 106 -1.83 -13.77 13.40
CA PRO A 106 -1.34 -14.93 14.15
C PRO A 106 -2.06 -16.25 13.82
N THR A 107 -1.50 -17.38 14.28
CA THR A 107 -2.10 -18.70 14.10
C THR A 107 -3.45 -18.80 14.83
N ALA A 108 -4.40 -19.49 14.22
CA ALA A 108 -5.70 -19.77 14.81
C ALA A 108 -5.60 -20.46 16.18
N GLY A 109 -6.60 -20.24 17.03
CA GLY A 109 -6.69 -20.80 18.38
C GLY A 109 -5.82 -20.09 19.43
N ALA A 110 -4.91 -19.22 19.02
CA ALA A 110 -4.15 -18.39 19.96
C ALA A 110 -5.05 -17.39 20.69
N ASN A 111 -4.78 -17.16 21.98
CA ASN A 111 -5.36 -16.04 22.71
C ASN A 111 -4.49 -14.81 22.46
N VAL A 112 -5.01 -13.85 21.70
CA VAL A 112 -4.25 -12.72 21.16
C VAL A 112 -4.90 -11.42 21.62
N ASP A 113 -4.10 -10.39 21.87
CA ASP A 113 -4.59 -9.01 22.04
C ASP A 113 -5.39 -8.60 20.80
N THR A 114 -6.63 -8.15 20.99
CA THR A 114 -7.55 -7.70 19.94
C THR A 114 -7.05 -6.49 19.13
N GLY A 115 -6.08 -5.75 19.64
CA GLY A 115 -5.31 -4.72 18.94
C GLY A 115 -4.15 -5.25 18.10
N THR A 116 -3.89 -6.55 18.12
CA THR A 116 -2.89 -7.18 17.22
C THR A 116 -3.42 -7.17 15.79
N THR A 117 -2.52 -6.90 14.83
CA THR A 117 -2.86 -7.03 13.42
C THR A 117 -3.06 -8.49 13.04
N VAL A 118 -4.23 -8.81 12.50
CA VAL A 118 -4.49 -10.10 11.84
C VAL A 118 -4.25 -9.91 10.34
N ASP A 119 -3.32 -10.67 9.79
CA ASP A 119 -2.96 -10.64 8.37
C ASP A 119 -3.41 -11.93 7.68
N PHE A 120 -4.08 -11.78 6.54
CA PHE A 120 -4.60 -12.88 5.72
C PHE A 120 -3.81 -13.01 4.42
N GLY A 121 -3.11 -14.13 4.23
CA GLY A 121 -2.60 -14.51 2.91
C GLY A 121 -3.74 -15.10 2.08
N ALA A 122 -4.06 -14.49 0.95
CA ALA A 122 -5.21 -14.87 0.14
C ALA A 122 -4.87 -15.02 -1.34
N VAL A 123 -5.63 -15.88 -2.03
CA VAL A 123 -5.55 -16.10 -3.48
C VAL A 123 -6.92 -15.92 -4.13
N LYS A 124 -6.97 -15.81 -5.46
CA LYS A 124 -8.25 -15.81 -6.18
C LYS A 124 -8.98 -17.14 -5.98
N LEU A 125 -10.30 -17.12 -6.07
CA LEU A 125 -11.13 -18.30 -5.79
C LEU A 125 -10.69 -19.54 -6.59
N GLU A 126 -10.33 -19.33 -7.86
CA GLU A 126 -9.93 -20.37 -8.81
C GLU A 126 -8.46 -20.80 -8.66
N GLU A 127 -7.66 -20.12 -7.83
CA GLU A 127 -6.25 -20.42 -7.62
C GLU A 127 -6.07 -21.44 -6.47
N SER A 128 -4.95 -22.16 -6.49
CA SER A 128 -4.58 -23.05 -5.40
C SER A 128 -3.84 -22.29 -4.31
N CYS A 129 -4.13 -22.60 -3.05
CA CYS A 129 -3.36 -22.08 -1.93
C CYS A 129 -1.94 -22.65 -1.99
N PRO A 130 -0.90 -21.80 -1.90
CA PRO A 130 0.46 -22.30 -1.83
C PRO A 130 0.72 -22.97 -0.47
N ALA A 131 1.71 -23.86 -0.39
CA ALA A 131 2.08 -24.49 0.88
C ALA A 131 2.59 -23.47 1.92
N ALA A 132 3.19 -22.37 1.44
CA ALA A 132 3.58 -21.21 2.21
C ALA A 132 3.44 -19.97 1.33
N ASP A 133 3.18 -18.82 1.93
CA ASP A 133 3.09 -17.56 1.19
C ASP A 133 4.41 -17.27 0.45
N ALA A 134 4.28 -16.74 -0.76
CA ALA A 134 5.44 -16.36 -1.55
C ALA A 134 6.23 -15.28 -0.80
N PRO A 135 7.57 -15.41 -0.71
CA PRO A 135 8.38 -14.46 0.02
C PRO A 135 8.29 -13.08 -0.62
N ALA A 136 8.13 -12.05 0.21
CA ALA A 136 8.21 -10.67 -0.25
C ALA A 136 9.58 -10.41 -0.91
N PRO A 137 9.64 -9.67 -2.02
CA PRO A 137 10.91 -9.30 -2.62
C PRO A 137 11.79 -8.53 -1.64
N LYS A 138 13.09 -8.84 -1.63
CA LYS A 138 14.04 -8.14 -0.78
C LYS A 138 14.12 -6.67 -1.22
N PRO A 139 13.98 -5.69 -0.30
CA PRO A 139 14.17 -4.29 -0.64
C PRO A 139 15.56 -4.05 -1.22
N ALA A 140 15.61 -3.33 -2.34
CA ALA A 140 16.86 -2.94 -2.96
C ALA A 140 17.46 -1.75 -2.21
N GLY A 141 18.63 -1.98 -1.61
CA GLY A 141 19.45 -0.94 -0.98
C GLY A 141 20.56 -0.49 -1.91
N SER A 142 21.81 -0.57 -1.45
CA SER A 142 22.99 -0.22 -2.25
C SER A 142 23.31 -1.23 -3.36
N THR A 143 22.76 -2.45 -3.29
CA THR A 143 23.00 -3.52 -4.26
C THR A 143 21.70 -4.08 -4.78
N MET A 144 21.70 -4.49 -6.04
CA MET A 144 20.57 -5.11 -6.71
C MET A 144 20.30 -6.53 -6.17
N PRO A 145 19.11 -6.81 -5.61
CA PRO A 145 18.69 -8.16 -5.24
C PRO A 145 18.44 -9.06 -6.46
N ASP A 146 18.34 -10.37 -6.24
CA ASP A 146 17.84 -11.29 -7.27
C ASP A 146 16.31 -11.36 -7.22
N PHE A 147 15.67 -10.95 -8.31
CA PHE A 147 14.22 -10.91 -8.47
C PHE A 147 13.68 -11.97 -9.43
N ALA A 148 14.52 -12.90 -9.92
CA ALA A 148 14.10 -13.93 -10.87
C ALA A 148 12.94 -14.77 -10.30
N GLY A 149 11.90 -14.97 -11.12
CA GLY A 149 10.68 -15.69 -10.77
C GLY A 149 9.66 -14.89 -9.94
N GLN A 150 10.03 -13.73 -9.40
CA GLN A 150 9.12 -12.93 -8.58
C GLN A 150 8.15 -12.09 -9.41
N GLY A 151 6.99 -11.74 -8.82
CA GLY A 151 5.98 -10.92 -9.48
C GLY A 151 6.47 -9.49 -9.73
N MET A 152 6.36 -9.01 -10.98
CA MET A 152 6.95 -7.72 -11.36
C MET A 152 6.41 -6.54 -10.54
N LYS A 153 5.11 -6.53 -10.22
CA LYS A 153 4.52 -5.46 -9.40
C LYS A 153 5.14 -5.42 -7.99
N ALA A 154 5.32 -6.58 -7.36
CA ALA A 154 5.97 -6.69 -6.06
C ALA A 154 7.43 -6.23 -6.13
N VAL A 155 8.15 -6.63 -7.19
CA VAL A 155 9.54 -6.20 -7.45
C VAL A 155 9.64 -4.67 -7.59
N ARG A 156 8.71 -4.05 -8.30
CA ARG A 156 8.66 -2.58 -8.40
C ARG A 156 8.52 -1.92 -7.03
N GLY A 157 7.70 -2.47 -6.14
CA GLY A 157 7.54 -1.96 -4.77
C GLY A 157 8.79 -2.12 -3.90
N ALA A 158 9.70 -3.04 -4.24
CA ALA A 158 10.96 -3.26 -3.54
C ALA A 158 12.11 -2.36 -4.02
N LEU A 159 11.92 -1.63 -5.12
CA LEU A 159 12.91 -0.69 -5.64
C LEU A 159 12.71 0.71 -5.02
N PRO A 160 13.78 1.53 -4.93
CA PRO A 160 13.66 2.93 -4.54
C PRO A 160 12.63 3.67 -5.40
N SER A 161 11.84 4.57 -4.79
CA SER A 161 10.78 5.30 -5.49
C SER A 161 11.28 6.21 -6.62
N ASN A 162 12.56 6.58 -6.61
CA ASN A 162 13.23 7.36 -7.66
C ASN A 162 13.90 6.49 -8.74
N ALA A 163 13.81 5.17 -8.67
CA ALA A 163 14.40 4.28 -9.66
C ALA A 163 13.71 4.44 -11.02
N SER A 164 14.50 4.65 -12.07
CA SER A 164 14.00 4.61 -13.45
C SER A 164 13.86 3.15 -13.90
N ILE A 165 12.63 2.68 -14.13
CA ILE A 165 12.36 1.26 -14.38
C ILE A 165 11.76 1.06 -15.78
N THR A 166 12.40 0.21 -16.58
CA THR A 166 11.89 -0.26 -17.87
C THR A 166 11.49 -1.73 -17.78
N VAL A 167 10.29 -2.09 -18.26
CA VAL A 167 9.81 -3.48 -18.24
C VAL A 167 9.43 -3.91 -19.65
N LYS A 168 9.95 -5.05 -20.11
CA LYS A 168 9.70 -5.59 -21.45
C LYS A 168 9.28 -7.05 -21.39
N ASP A 169 8.29 -7.43 -22.19
CA ASP A 169 7.95 -8.83 -22.42
C ASP A 169 9.09 -9.54 -23.17
N ALA A 170 9.58 -10.63 -22.59
CA ALA A 170 10.69 -11.41 -23.13
C ALA A 170 10.31 -12.30 -24.32
N LEU A 171 9.01 -12.64 -24.46
CA LEU A 171 8.56 -13.64 -25.42
C LEU A 171 7.89 -13.02 -26.64
N GLN A 172 6.88 -12.19 -26.42
CA GLN A 172 5.95 -11.77 -27.49
C GLN A 172 5.95 -10.26 -27.72
N SER A 173 6.83 -9.50 -27.05
CA SER A 173 6.87 -8.03 -27.12
C SER A 173 5.52 -7.34 -26.81
N ARG A 174 4.68 -7.97 -25.97
CA ARG A 174 3.40 -7.38 -25.54
C ARG A 174 3.64 -6.21 -24.60
N MET A 175 2.66 -5.30 -24.55
CA MET A 175 2.66 -4.22 -23.56
C MET A 175 2.43 -4.77 -22.15
N VAL A 176 3.28 -4.35 -21.21
CA VAL A 176 3.18 -4.71 -19.79
C VAL A 176 2.33 -3.66 -19.07
N LEU A 177 1.00 -3.80 -19.14
CA LEU A 177 0.06 -2.83 -18.55
C LEU A 177 -0.28 -3.13 -17.08
N GLN A 178 -0.51 -4.41 -16.76
CA GLN A 178 -0.88 -4.87 -15.42
C GLN A 178 0.23 -5.77 -14.87
N GLU A 179 1.24 -5.17 -14.22
CA GLU A 179 2.48 -5.86 -13.79
C GLU A 179 2.27 -7.07 -12.87
N SER A 180 1.15 -7.12 -12.14
CA SER A 180 0.81 -8.28 -11.29
C SER A 180 0.50 -9.56 -12.07
N ASN A 181 0.35 -9.45 -13.40
CA ASN A 181 0.16 -10.59 -14.30
C ASN A 181 1.46 -11.06 -14.94
N TRP A 182 2.60 -10.57 -14.44
CA TRP A 182 3.92 -10.83 -15.01
C TRP A 182 4.92 -11.22 -13.92
N LYS A 183 5.86 -12.09 -14.28
CA LYS A 183 7.00 -12.47 -13.45
C LYS A 183 8.32 -12.11 -14.13
N VAL A 184 9.32 -11.78 -13.33
CA VAL A 184 10.66 -11.42 -13.80
C VAL A 184 11.41 -12.67 -14.26
N CYS A 185 12.01 -12.60 -15.44
CA CYS A 185 12.91 -13.64 -15.97
C CYS A 185 14.37 -13.23 -15.88
N SER A 186 14.65 -11.96 -16.19
CA SER A 186 15.99 -11.40 -16.04
C SER A 186 15.92 -9.91 -15.74
N GLN A 187 17.01 -9.42 -15.17
CA GLN A 187 17.15 -8.05 -14.71
C GLN A 187 18.51 -7.51 -15.12
N ASP A 188 18.55 -6.20 -15.33
CA ASP A 188 19.76 -5.43 -15.52
C ASP A 188 19.63 -4.12 -14.72
N PRO A 189 20.56 -3.79 -13.81
CA PRO A 189 21.79 -4.50 -13.48
C PRO A 189 21.60 -5.92 -12.92
N LYS A 190 22.62 -6.77 -13.09
CA LYS A 190 22.62 -8.14 -12.54
C LYS A 190 22.57 -8.14 -11.01
N PRO A 191 22.06 -9.22 -10.38
CA PRO A 191 22.10 -9.36 -8.93
C PRO A 191 23.51 -9.11 -8.35
N GLY A 192 23.58 -8.42 -7.21
CA GLY A 192 24.81 -8.01 -6.55
C GLY A 192 25.45 -6.73 -7.08
N THR A 193 25.00 -6.21 -8.23
CA THR A 193 25.54 -4.96 -8.78
C THR A 193 25.14 -3.76 -7.92
N ALA A 194 26.05 -2.80 -7.75
CA ALA A 194 25.74 -1.57 -7.03
C ALA A 194 24.67 -0.74 -7.77
N LEU A 195 23.67 -0.26 -7.03
CA LEU A 195 22.62 0.63 -7.54
C LEU A 195 23.04 2.09 -7.33
N THR A 196 23.76 2.64 -8.31
CA THR A 196 24.26 4.03 -8.27
C THR A 196 23.36 4.99 -9.06
N GLY A 197 22.03 4.83 -8.94
CA GLY A 197 21.05 5.63 -9.69
C GLY A 197 20.94 5.29 -11.18
N LEU A 198 21.53 4.17 -11.62
CA LEU A 198 21.37 3.68 -12.99
C LEU A 198 19.92 3.24 -13.25
N PRO A 199 19.42 3.41 -14.49
CA PRO A 199 18.16 2.82 -14.90
C PRO A 199 18.17 1.30 -14.73
N VAL A 200 17.07 0.76 -14.25
CA VAL A 200 16.85 -0.68 -14.09
C VAL A 200 15.94 -1.18 -15.21
N SER A 201 16.30 -2.29 -15.83
CA SER A 201 15.47 -2.96 -16.81
C SER A 201 15.15 -4.39 -16.41
N PHE A 202 13.91 -4.81 -16.66
CA PHE A 202 13.44 -6.17 -16.45
C PHE A 202 12.89 -6.76 -17.74
N LYS A 203 13.25 -8.01 -18.00
CA LYS A 203 12.53 -8.85 -18.96
C LYS A 203 11.56 -9.73 -18.18
N VAL A 204 10.31 -9.70 -18.56
CA VAL A 204 9.21 -10.39 -17.87
C VAL A 204 8.44 -11.29 -18.84
N VAL A 205 7.72 -12.26 -18.28
CA VAL A 205 6.75 -13.09 -19.01
C VAL A 205 5.45 -13.18 -18.20
N LYS A 206 4.35 -13.66 -18.79
CA LYS A 206 3.14 -13.92 -18.00
C LYS A 206 3.43 -14.94 -16.91
N THR A 207 2.69 -14.86 -15.81
CA THR A 207 2.90 -15.74 -14.66
C THR A 207 2.83 -17.23 -15.01
N GLU A 208 2.01 -17.57 -15.99
CA GLU A 208 1.75 -18.92 -16.48
C GLU A 208 2.75 -19.37 -17.59
N GLU A 209 3.60 -18.46 -18.10
CA GLU A 209 4.57 -18.75 -19.16
C GLU A 209 5.96 -19.10 -18.60
N SER A 210 6.79 -19.79 -19.37
CA SER A 210 8.17 -20.10 -18.99
C SER A 210 9.13 -19.01 -19.42
N CYS A 211 10.14 -18.73 -18.59
CA CYS A 211 11.22 -17.84 -18.95
C CYS A 211 12.12 -18.47 -20.02
N PRO A 212 12.60 -17.67 -20.99
CA PRO A 212 13.56 -18.12 -22.01
C PRO A 212 14.97 -18.30 -21.47
#